data_AF-A0A7C4G7H3-F1
#
_entry.id   AF-A0A7C4G7H3-F1
#
_cell.length_a   1.000
_cell.length_b   1.000
_cell.length_c   1.000
_cell.angle_alpha   90.00
_cell.angle_beta   90.00
_cell.angle_gamma   90.00
#
_symmetry.space_group_name_H-M   'P 1'
#
loop_
_entity.id
_entity.type
_entity.pdbx_description
1 polymer ?
#
loop_
_entity_poly.entity_id
_entity_poly.type
_entity_poly.pdbx_seq_one_letter_code
_entity_poly.pdbx_strand_id
1 'polypeptide(L)'
;MTEDIRQRLKIEPGKLDEINAVLLDPSTEIIQQFLDIVNKYGTPAEINQKARHAGSLPNLIELVRQKCPQYLEDLKWLEEQRDNKAFISIKEYRRKVLGDRADEMSFADDFAVTLEISATQYFPWVISIAKKALAEKSLMPGRFIRVRKMKEQEEDGDLVAMAAAMQIIGASYVEALDTKGTDGSNIHLGGPETITGYFGGVGQPNEYALKWVDEFLYYYTTYGIRQVLNLNSGTILLGYLLHRLGVDIEFKISVYVGNDNPYAALWTLIGAKLFSRSDGSTPLVGFNWSNSVNNQTIELTAQIRKKLNFEDFVRFEHHITETWKSIVRQPYNRRAELIELARKVRNISAKHEGGDPEVEITREHPSDILDYFRDKAEVISSGDWDHLLLNYLDKFDATNRTAQALTENGLSVIAAQHLHYYE
;
A
#
# COMPACT_ATOMS: atom_id res chain seq x y z
N MET A 1 -43.07 -9.00 -1.62
CA MET A 1 -42.26 -10.22 -1.48
C MET A 1 -40.78 -9.92 -1.21
N THR A 2 -40.21 -8.84 -1.77
CA THR A 2 -38.80 -8.45 -1.59
C THR A 2 -38.47 -7.83 -0.22
N GLU A 3 -39.36 -7.04 0.38
CA GLU A 3 -39.09 -6.40 1.68
C GLU A 3 -39.06 -7.42 2.84
N ASP A 4 -40.01 -8.36 2.83
CA ASP A 4 -40.16 -9.41 3.86
C ASP A 4 -38.93 -10.35 3.91
N ILE A 5 -38.35 -10.69 2.76
CA ILE A 5 -37.14 -11.53 2.72
C ILE A 5 -35.89 -10.72 3.10
N ARG A 6 -35.81 -9.42 2.79
CA ARG A 6 -34.66 -8.57 3.18
C ARG A 6 -34.53 -8.44 4.69
N GLN A 7 -35.64 -8.35 5.42
CA GLN A 7 -35.62 -8.27 6.88
C GLN A 7 -34.97 -9.51 7.53
N ARG A 8 -34.97 -10.67 6.86
CA ARG A 8 -34.26 -11.88 7.32
C ARG A 8 -32.74 -11.75 7.33
N LEU A 9 -32.17 -10.74 6.67
CA LEU A 9 -30.73 -10.47 6.66
C LEU A 9 -30.27 -9.62 7.85
N LYS A 10 -31.20 -9.12 8.69
CA LYS A 10 -30.86 -8.32 9.85
C LYS A 10 -30.05 -9.14 10.85
N ILE A 11 -28.89 -8.62 11.24
CA ILE A 11 -28.10 -9.14 12.36
C ILE A 11 -28.73 -8.60 13.64
N GLU A 12 -29.30 -9.49 14.45
CA GLU A 12 -29.94 -9.10 15.70
C GLU A 12 -28.90 -8.63 16.73
N PRO A 13 -29.20 -7.62 17.57
CA PRO A 13 -28.27 -7.09 18.56
C PRO A 13 -27.68 -8.18 19.48
N GLY A 14 -28.48 -9.16 19.88
CA GLY A 14 -28.00 -10.28 20.70
C GLY A 14 -26.88 -11.10 20.05
N LYS A 15 -26.77 -11.11 18.70
CA LYS A 15 -25.64 -11.73 18.00
C LYS A 15 -24.35 -10.93 18.12
N LEU A 16 -24.45 -9.61 18.23
CA LEU A 16 -23.30 -8.76 18.54
C LEU A 16 -22.88 -8.93 20.01
N ASP A 17 -23.84 -9.06 20.92
CA ASP A 17 -23.57 -9.33 22.34
C ASP A 17 -22.86 -10.68 22.53
N GLU A 18 -23.28 -11.72 21.81
CA GLU A 18 -22.60 -13.03 21.80
C GLU A 18 -21.15 -12.93 21.30
N ILE A 19 -20.88 -12.13 20.25
CA ILE A 19 -19.50 -11.90 19.76
C ILE A 19 -18.67 -11.15 20.81
N ASN A 20 -19.24 -10.09 21.42
CA ASN A 20 -18.58 -9.33 22.47
C ASN A 20 -18.25 -10.21 23.68
N ALA A 21 -19.14 -11.13 24.06
CA ALA A 21 -18.89 -12.05 25.16
C ALA A 21 -17.63 -12.89 24.91
N VAL A 22 -17.41 -13.39 23.69
CA VAL A 22 -16.18 -14.15 23.35
C VAL A 22 -14.93 -13.26 23.46
N LEU A 23 -14.99 -12.02 22.97
CA LEU A 23 -13.85 -11.11 22.97
C LEU A 23 -13.48 -10.59 24.36
N LEU A 24 -14.45 -10.54 25.28
CA LEU A 24 -14.29 -9.98 26.62
C LEU A 24 -14.13 -11.07 27.70
N ASP A 25 -14.34 -12.35 27.37
CA ASP A 25 -14.14 -13.46 28.29
C ASP A 25 -12.64 -13.65 28.59
N PRO A 26 -12.20 -13.50 29.86
CA PRO A 26 -10.80 -13.69 30.25
C PRO A 26 -10.27 -15.12 30.02
N SER A 27 -11.16 -16.09 29.79
CA SER A 27 -10.77 -17.47 29.47
C SER A 27 -10.55 -17.72 27.98
N THR A 28 -10.86 -16.76 27.10
CA THR A 28 -10.58 -16.86 25.67
C THR A 28 -9.07 -16.71 25.41
N GLU A 29 -8.38 -17.84 25.37
CA GLU A 29 -6.91 -17.90 25.30
C GLU A 29 -6.30 -17.10 24.15
N ILE A 30 -6.88 -17.18 22.94
CA ILE A 30 -6.35 -16.45 21.77
C ILE A 30 -6.39 -14.92 21.94
N ILE A 31 -7.35 -14.41 22.71
CA ILE A 31 -7.45 -12.98 23.02
C ILE A 31 -6.44 -12.62 24.10
N GLN A 32 -6.26 -13.46 25.11
CA GLN A 32 -5.25 -13.25 26.14
C GLN A 32 -3.84 -13.21 25.54
N GLN A 33 -3.49 -14.16 24.66
CA GLN A 33 -2.18 -14.20 23.99
C GLN A 33 -1.93 -12.94 23.13
N PHE A 34 -2.97 -12.42 22.46
CA PHE A 34 -2.90 -11.16 21.73
C PHE A 34 -2.65 -9.97 22.67
N LEU A 35 -3.41 -9.86 23.76
CA LEU A 35 -3.26 -8.79 24.74
C LEU A 35 -1.89 -8.84 25.44
N ASP A 36 -1.38 -10.03 25.73
CA ASP A 36 -0.05 -10.21 26.32
C ASP A 36 1.05 -9.62 25.43
N ILE A 37 0.93 -9.74 24.11
CA ILE A 37 1.88 -9.11 23.18
C ILE A 37 1.73 -7.59 23.21
N VAL A 38 0.51 -7.05 23.15
CA VAL A 38 0.28 -5.60 23.24
C VAL A 38 0.88 -5.03 24.53
N ASN A 39 0.66 -5.72 25.67
CA ASN A 39 1.15 -5.32 26.98
C ASN A 39 2.68 -5.26 27.08
N LYS A 40 3.43 -6.03 26.26
CA LYS A 40 4.90 -5.91 26.18
C LYS A 40 5.36 -4.54 25.71
N TYR A 41 4.57 -3.86 24.88
CA TYR A 41 4.91 -2.54 24.32
C TYR A 41 4.35 -1.37 25.15
N GLY A 42 3.36 -1.63 25.99
CA GLY A 42 2.71 -0.68 26.90
C GLY A 42 1.23 -0.50 26.57
N THR A 43 0.64 0.54 27.15
CA THR A 43 -0.74 0.95 26.83
C THR A 43 -0.83 1.49 25.39
N PRO A 44 -2.01 1.44 24.73
CA PRO A 44 -2.18 2.00 23.38
C PRO A 44 -1.72 3.46 23.26
N ALA A 45 -1.93 4.28 24.30
CA ALA A 45 -1.47 5.66 24.33
C ALA A 45 0.07 5.79 24.33
N GLU A 46 0.76 4.98 25.13
CA GLU A 46 2.23 4.93 25.17
C GLU A 46 2.79 4.40 23.85
N ILE A 47 2.18 3.36 23.27
CA ILE A 47 2.55 2.79 21.96
C ILE A 47 2.48 3.90 20.89
N ASN A 48 1.37 4.62 20.80
CA ASN A 48 1.21 5.70 19.81
C ASN A 48 2.15 6.89 20.09
N GLN A 49 2.44 7.20 21.35
CA GLN A 49 3.39 8.25 21.69
C GLN A 49 4.81 7.89 21.22
N LYS A 50 5.27 6.65 21.50
CA LYS A 50 6.55 6.13 21.02
C LYS A 50 6.63 6.20 19.50
N ALA A 51 5.60 5.72 18.81
CA ALA A 51 5.53 5.73 17.36
C ALA A 51 5.60 7.14 16.75
N ARG A 52 4.86 8.12 17.29
CA ARG A 52 4.93 9.51 16.82
C ARG A 52 6.32 10.13 16.99
N HIS A 53 6.97 9.86 18.12
CA HIS A 53 8.33 10.34 18.34
C HIS A 53 9.32 9.68 17.37
N ALA A 54 9.28 8.34 17.29
CA ALA A 54 10.15 7.54 16.44
C ALA A 54 10.03 7.91 14.95
N GLY A 55 8.80 8.09 14.48
CA GLY A 55 8.51 8.46 13.10
C GLY A 55 8.65 9.95 12.79
N SER A 56 9.08 10.80 13.72
CA SER A 56 9.28 12.22 13.38
C SER A 56 10.46 12.41 12.43
N LEU A 57 10.33 13.29 11.42
CA LEU A 57 11.40 13.54 10.45
C LEU A 57 12.76 13.86 11.12
N PRO A 58 12.86 14.70 12.17
CA PRO A 58 14.13 14.95 12.85
C PRO A 58 14.75 13.69 13.45
N ASN A 59 13.93 12.81 14.05
CA ASN A 59 14.41 11.55 14.62
C ASN A 59 14.84 10.57 13.52
N LEU A 60 14.10 10.48 12.41
CA LEU A 60 14.47 9.65 11.26
C LEU A 60 15.79 10.11 10.64
N ILE A 61 16.00 11.42 10.48
CA ILE A 61 17.25 11.99 9.95
C ILE A 61 18.44 11.71 10.88
N GLU A 62 18.24 11.76 12.21
CA GLU A 62 19.26 11.35 13.16
C GLU A 62 19.59 9.86 13.04
N LEU A 63 18.59 8.99 12.91
CA LEU A 63 18.80 7.56 12.69
C LEU A 63 19.54 7.29 11.36
N VAL A 64 19.22 8.02 10.29
CA VAL A 64 19.96 7.94 9.02
C VAL A 64 21.42 8.34 9.22
N ARG A 65 21.69 9.45 9.92
CA ARG A 65 23.06 9.90 10.23
C ARG A 65 23.87 8.84 10.96
N GLN A 66 23.24 8.08 11.86
CA GLN A 66 23.89 7.05 12.65
C GLN A 66 24.07 5.73 11.88
N LYS A 67 23.06 5.28 11.13
CA LYS A 67 23.03 3.95 10.51
C LYS A 67 23.51 3.93 9.06
N CYS A 68 23.13 4.94 8.27
CA CYS A 68 23.36 4.99 6.83
C CYS A 68 23.72 6.41 6.37
N PRO A 69 24.81 7.01 6.88
CA PRO A 69 25.18 8.40 6.61
C PRO A 69 25.37 8.71 5.11
N GLN A 70 25.65 7.70 4.29
CA GLN A 70 25.74 7.83 2.84
C GLN A 70 24.45 8.34 2.18
N TYR A 71 23.28 8.13 2.80
CA TYR A 71 21.98 8.58 2.29
C TYR A 71 21.61 9.99 2.72
N LEU A 72 22.37 10.59 3.64
CA LEU A 72 22.05 11.91 4.20
C LEU A 72 22.10 13.00 3.12
N GLU A 73 23.08 12.95 2.22
CA GLU A 73 23.22 13.94 1.15
C GLU A 73 22.10 13.83 0.11
N ASP A 74 21.65 12.61 -0.20
CA ASP A 74 20.50 12.39 -1.09
C ASP A 74 19.19 12.90 -0.48
N LEU A 75 18.98 12.71 0.84
CA LEU A 75 17.81 13.25 1.54
C LEU A 75 17.83 14.78 1.59
N LYS A 76 18.98 15.39 1.92
CA LYS A 76 19.14 16.85 1.89
C LYS A 76 18.89 17.40 0.49
N TRP A 77 19.45 16.76 -0.54
CA TRP A 77 19.21 17.13 -1.92
C TRP A 77 17.72 17.10 -2.25
N LEU A 78 17.00 16.05 -1.82
CA LEU A 78 15.56 15.93 -2.05
C LEU A 78 14.74 17.02 -1.33
N GLU A 79 15.12 17.37 -0.08
CA GLU A 79 14.56 18.52 0.65
C GLU A 79 14.81 19.84 -0.07
N GLU A 80 16.04 20.08 -0.55
CA GLU A 80 16.39 21.27 -1.31
C GLU A 80 15.59 21.36 -2.61
N GLN A 81 15.42 20.27 -3.35
CA GLN A 81 14.61 20.27 -4.58
C GLN A 81 13.12 20.57 -4.30
N ARG A 82 12.58 20.04 -3.19
CA ARG A 82 11.23 20.34 -2.71
C ARG A 82 11.10 21.82 -2.36
N ASP A 83 11.99 22.34 -1.53
CA ASP A 83 11.92 23.70 -0.99
C ASP A 83 12.12 24.75 -2.08
N ASN A 84 12.95 24.45 -3.09
CA ASN A 84 13.12 25.26 -4.29
C ASN A 84 11.96 25.13 -5.29
N LYS A 85 10.93 24.31 -5.00
CA LYS A 85 9.81 24.03 -5.90
C LYS A 85 10.26 23.57 -7.29
N ALA A 86 11.34 22.78 -7.35
CA ALA A 86 12.00 22.38 -8.60
C ALA A 86 11.20 21.38 -9.44
N PHE A 87 10.33 20.60 -8.79
CA PHE A 87 9.43 19.67 -9.46
C PHE A 87 8.29 20.42 -10.14
N ILE A 88 7.82 19.90 -11.27
CA ILE A 88 6.72 20.51 -12.03
C ILE A 88 5.45 20.61 -11.17
N SER A 89 4.81 21.78 -11.16
CA SER A 89 3.51 21.97 -10.50
C SER A 89 2.40 21.20 -11.22
N ILE A 90 1.28 20.91 -10.55
CA ILE A 90 0.16 20.19 -11.19
C ILE A 90 -0.42 21.00 -12.37
N LYS A 91 -0.49 22.33 -12.25
CA LYS A 91 -0.96 23.20 -13.34
C LYS A 91 -0.03 23.19 -14.55
N GLU A 92 1.27 23.33 -14.33
CA GLU A 92 2.23 23.24 -15.43
C GLU A 92 2.25 21.85 -16.06
N TYR A 93 2.07 20.79 -15.26
CA TYR A 93 1.95 19.44 -15.78
C TYR A 93 0.72 19.30 -16.69
N ARG A 94 -0.45 19.80 -16.26
CA ARG A 94 -1.66 19.83 -17.08
C ARG A 94 -1.42 20.58 -18.40
N ARG A 95 -0.77 21.75 -18.37
CA ARG A 95 -0.39 22.50 -19.58
C ARG A 95 0.63 21.78 -20.44
N LYS A 96 1.61 21.08 -19.85
CA LYS A 96 2.57 20.25 -20.58
C LYS A 96 1.85 19.15 -21.38
N VAL A 97 0.80 18.55 -20.81
CA VAL A 97 0.03 17.47 -21.46
C VAL A 97 -0.97 18.00 -22.49
N LEU A 98 -1.73 19.04 -22.16
CA LEU A 98 -2.89 19.49 -22.93
C LEU A 98 -2.66 20.78 -23.76
N GLY A 99 -1.53 21.46 -23.55
CA GLY A 99 -1.33 22.83 -24.05
C GLY A 99 -2.31 23.82 -23.41
N ASP A 100 -2.71 24.83 -24.18
CA ASP A 100 -3.61 25.91 -23.74
C ASP A 100 -4.99 25.40 -23.31
N ARG A 101 -5.41 24.23 -23.82
CA ARG A 101 -6.68 23.58 -23.44
C ARG A 101 -6.76 23.28 -21.94
N ALA A 102 -5.62 23.15 -21.24
CA ALA A 102 -5.60 22.94 -19.81
C ALA A 102 -6.31 24.05 -19.03
N ASP A 103 -6.24 25.30 -19.53
CA ASP A 103 -6.80 26.48 -18.85
C ASP A 103 -8.32 26.63 -19.07
N GLU A 104 -8.87 25.94 -20.07
CA GLU A 104 -10.30 25.93 -20.42
C GLU A 104 -11.05 24.72 -19.85
N MET A 105 -10.31 23.70 -19.39
CA MET A 105 -10.87 22.44 -18.90
C MET A 105 -11.13 22.49 -17.39
N SER A 106 -12.24 21.87 -16.99
CA SER A 106 -12.47 21.51 -15.59
C SER A 106 -11.93 20.12 -15.31
N PHE A 107 -11.36 19.92 -14.12
CA PHE A 107 -10.83 18.63 -13.70
C PHE A 107 -11.66 18.07 -12.54
N ALA A 108 -11.88 16.75 -12.53
CA ALA A 108 -12.65 16.07 -11.51
C ALA A 108 -11.82 15.87 -10.21
N ASP A 109 -11.57 16.95 -9.48
CA ASP A 109 -10.72 16.94 -8.27
C ASP A 109 -11.32 16.06 -7.15
N ASP A 110 -12.65 15.99 -7.01
CA ASP A 110 -13.33 15.11 -6.04
C ASP A 110 -13.11 13.61 -6.29
N PHE A 111 -12.64 13.27 -7.49
CA PHE A 111 -12.36 11.93 -7.97
C PHE A 111 -10.88 11.72 -8.28
N ALA A 112 -10.01 12.56 -7.73
CA ALA A 112 -8.58 12.48 -8.00
C ALA A 112 -8.03 11.08 -7.70
N VAL A 113 -7.27 10.53 -8.66
CA VAL A 113 -6.72 9.18 -8.59
C VAL A 113 -5.32 9.24 -7.99
N THR A 114 -5.08 8.46 -6.93
CA THR A 114 -3.72 8.34 -6.36
C THR A 114 -2.80 7.60 -7.31
N LEU A 115 -1.65 8.19 -7.63
CA LEU A 115 -0.60 7.50 -8.38
C LEU A 115 0.16 6.60 -7.41
N GLU A 116 0.11 5.28 -7.63
CA GLU A 116 0.74 4.28 -6.77
C GLU A 116 1.74 3.42 -7.54
N ILE A 117 2.92 3.28 -6.95
CA ILE A 117 4.00 2.44 -7.48
C ILE A 117 4.39 1.38 -6.46
N SER A 118 4.54 0.14 -6.92
CA SER A 118 4.95 -0.98 -6.08
C SER A 118 6.41 -1.40 -6.24
N ALA A 119 6.88 -2.19 -5.28
CA ALA A 119 8.25 -2.70 -5.17
C ALA A 119 9.32 -1.61 -5.26
N THR A 120 9.11 -0.56 -4.46
CA THR A 120 10.17 0.41 -4.20
C THR A 120 11.10 -0.13 -3.11
N GLN A 121 11.98 -1.05 -3.50
CA GLN A 121 12.71 -1.90 -2.54
C GLN A 121 13.91 -1.19 -1.90
N TYR A 122 14.54 -0.23 -2.60
CA TYR A 122 15.80 0.38 -2.19
C TYR A 122 15.71 1.90 -2.23
N PHE A 123 16.27 2.57 -1.21
CA PHE A 123 16.24 4.04 -1.14
C PHE A 123 16.86 4.74 -2.36
N PRO A 124 18.02 4.29 -2.91
CA PRO A 124 18.60 4.92 -4.09
C PRO A 124 17.66 4.96 -5.30
N TRP A 125 16.70 4.03 -5.41
CA TRP A 125 15.78 4.01 -6.53
C TRP A 125 14.75 5.15 -6.47
N VAL A 126 14.39 5.60 -5.26
CA VAL A 126 13.57 6.82 -5.09
C VAL A 126 14.30 8.04 -5.62
N ILE A 127 15.61 8.13 -5.36
CA ILE A 127 16.45 9.21 -5.89
C ILE A 127 16.56 9.12 -7.42
N SER A 128 16.69 7.91 -7.98
CA SER A 128 16.69 7.71 -9.43
C SER A 128 15.41 8.23 -10.10
N ILE A 129 14.23 7.87 -9.59
CA ILE A 129 12.97 8.38 -10.16
C ILE A 129 12.77 9.86 -9.88
N ALA A 130 13.27 10.40 -8.76
CA ALA A 130 13.20 11.84 -8.47
C ALA A 130 14.04 12.65 -9.47
N LYS A 131 15.27 12.20 -9.76
CA LYS A 131 16.13 12.82 -10.78
C LYS A 131 15.50 12.74 -12.18
N LYS A 132 14.92 11.59 -12.53
CA LYS A 132 14.17 11.41 -13.79
C LYS A 132 12.93 12.30 -13.85
N ALA A 133 12.17 12.42 -12.76
CA ALA A 133 11.00 13.28 -12.66
C ALA A 133 11.33 14.75 -12.91
N LEU A 134 12.46 15.24 -12.37
CA LEU A 134 12.96 16.59 -12.64
C LEU A 134 13.36 16.77 -14.11
N ALA A 135 14.17 15.84 -14.64
CA ALA A 135 14.68 15.92 -16.00
C ALA A 135 13.55 15.90 -17.05
N GLU A 136 12.56 15.05 -16.84
CA GLU A 136 11.47 14.82 -17.78
C GLU A 136 10.23 15.66 -17.47
N LYS A 137 10.20 16.38 -16.34
CA LYS A 137 9.00 17.04 -15.81
C LYS A 137 7.83 16.06 -15.65
N SER A 138 8.11 14.93 -15.04
CA SER A 138 7.17 13.86 -14.72
C SER A 138 6.71 13.96 -13.25
N LEU A 139 5.63 13.26 -12.90
CA LEU A 139 5.09 13.27 -11.54
C LEU A 139 5.68 12.12 -10.71
N MET A 140 6.13 12.45 -9.50
CA MET A 140 6.46 11.48 -8.46
C MET A 140 5.16 10.87 -7.87
N PRO A 141 5.08 9.55 -7.66
CA PRO A 141 3.90 8.89 -7.11
C PRO A 141 3.49 9.44 -5.74
N GLY A 142 2.19 9.46 -5.45
CA GLY A 142 1.67 9.83 -4.12
C GLY A 142 1.66 8.67 -3.12
N ARG A 143 1.91 7.44 -3.60
CA ARG A 143 1.88 6.22 -2.79
C ARG A 143 2.92 5.19 -3.24
N PHE A 144 3.63 4.63 -2.27
CA PHE A 144 4.72 3.68 -2.50
C PHE A 144 4.48 2.38 -1.74
N ILE A 145 4.57 1.24 -2.42
CA ILE A 145 4.47 -0.07 -1.77
C ILE A 145 5.85 -0.71 -1.73
N ARG A 146 6.25 -1.15 -0.54
CA ARG A 146 7.52 -1.81 -0.27
C ARG A 146 7.23 -3.24 0.18
N VAL A 147 7.89 -4.19 -0.47
CA VAL A 147 7.63 -5.62 -0.28
C VAL A 147 8.89 -6.40 0.10
N ARG A 148 10.00 -5.68 0.31
CA ARG A 148 11.30 -6.18 0.76
C ARG A 148 11.25 -6.64 2.22
N LYS A 149 12.21 -7.49 2.59
CA LYS A 149 12.34 -8.01 3.95
C LYS A 149 12.63 -6.89 4.95
N MET A 150 11.83 -6.79 6.01
CA MET A 150 11.94 -5.71 6.99
C MET A 150 13.28 -5.72 7.72
N LYS A 151 13.78 -6.90 8.11
CA LYS A 151 15.08 -7.03 8.77
C LYS A 151 16.23 -6.57 7.89
N GLU A 152 16.21 -6.93 6.61
CA GLU A 152 17.24 -6.52 5.65
C GLU A 152 17.25 -4.99 5.45
N GLN A 153 16.06 -4.37 5.38
CA GLN A 153 15.89 -2.92 5.28
C GLN A 153 16.31 -2.18 6.57
N GLU A 154 16.09 -2.80 7.73
CA GLU A 154 16.50 -2.26 9.02
C GLU A 154 18.03 -2.28 9.17
N GLU A 155 18.68 -3.35 8.72
CA GLU A 155 20.12 -3.56 8.79
C GLU A 155 20.89 -2.63 7.86
N ASP A 156 20.45 -2.47 6.60
CA ASP A 156 21.15 -1.63 5.62
C ASP A 156 20.75 -0.14 5.67
N GLY A 157 19.76 0.19 6.51
CA GLY A 157 19.29 1.55 6.74
C GLY A 157 18.32 2.08 5.68
N ASP A 158 17.92 1.29 4.68
CA ASP A 158 16.90 1.68 3.71
C ASP A 158 15.55 1.94 4.39
N LEU A 159 15.24 1.26 5.51
CA LEU A 159 13.99 1.46 6.24
C LEU A 159 13.81 2.92 6.67
N VAL A 160 14.81 3.47 7.37
CA VAL A 160 14.76 4.83 7.93
C VAL A 160 14.92 5.91 6.85
N ALA A 161 15.76 5.68 5.85
CA ALA A 161 15.97 6.61 4.75
C ALA A 161 14.70 6.76 3.89
N MET A 162 14.03 5.65 3.60
CA MET A 162 12.75 5.68 2.90
C MET A 162 11.65 6.35 3.73
N ALA A 163 11.53 6.04 5.03
CA ALA A 163 10.55 6.69 5.89
C ALA A 163 10.74 8.23 5.90
N ALA A 164 11.99 8.70 5.96
CA ALA A 164 12.32 10.12 5.84
C ALA A 164 11.96 10.68 4.46
N ALA A 165 12.34 9.99 3.38
CA ALA A 165 12.05 10.41 2.01
C ALA A 165 10.56 10.58 1.74
N MET A 166 9.73 9.64 2.21
CA MET A 166 8.28 9.69 2.03
C MET A 166 7.66 10.90 2.73
N GLN A 167 8.17 11.27 3.92
CA GLN A 167 7.74 12.50 4.60
C GLN A 167 8.20 13.76 3.87
N ILE A 168 9.43 13.76 3.36
CA ILE A 168 9.98 14.88 2.59
C ILE A 168 9.08 15.16 1.38
N ILE A 169 8.76 14.14 0.59
CA ILE A 169 7.98 14.31 -0.65
C ILE A 169 6.46 14.39 -0.42
N GLY A 170 5.98 14.06 0.78
CA GLY A 170 4.55 14.06 1.09
C GLY A 170 3.80 12.91 0.41
N ALA A 171 4.37 11.71 0.47
CA ALA A 171 3.76 10.49 -0.06
C ALA A 171 3.45 9.49 1.06
N SER A 172 2.40 8.70 0.86
CA SER A 172 2.11 7.56 1.75
C SER A 172 2.95 6.35 1.34
N TYR A 173 3.26 5.48 2.29
CA TYR A 173 3.97 4.24 1.99
C TYR A 173 3.49 3.09 2.87
N VAL A 174 3.71 1.87 2.40
CA VAL A 174 3.36 0.63 3.09
C VAL A 174 4.55 -0.31 3.10
N GLU A 175 4.80 -0.92 4.25
CA GLU A 175 5.79 -2.00 4.41
C GLU A 175 5.14 -3.38 4.42
N ALA A 176 5.86 -4.41 3.97
CA ALA A 176 5.44 -5.80 4.13
C ALA A 176 6.29 -6.49 5.20
N LEU A 177 5.66 -6.80 6.33
CA LEU A 177 6.30 -7.51 7.44
C LEU A 177 6.86 -8.89 7.03
N ASP A 178 7.92 -9.34 7.71
CA ASP A 178 8.63 -10.59 7.43
C ASP A 178 7.83 -11.82 7.85
N THR A 179 6.92 -11.67 8.81
CA THR A 179 5.96 -12.68 9.30
C THR A 179 4.85 -13.03 8.30
N LYS A 180 5.19 -13.03 7.01
CA LYS A 180 4.38 -13.47 5.88
C LYS A 180 4.69 -14.89 5.41
N GLY A 181 5.52 -15.64 6.14
CA GLY A 181 5.80 -17.06 5.91
C GLY A 181 6.83 -17.34 4.82
N THR A 182 7.34 -16.30 4.16
CA THR A 182 8.40 -16.37 3.12
C THR A 182 9.80 -16.58 3.70
N ASP A 183 9.90 -16.73 5.01
CA ASP A 183 11.11 -17.08 5.76
C ASP A 183 11.36 -18.60 5.83
N GLY A 184 10.58 -19.39 5.08
CA GLY A 184 10.65 -20.86 5.06
C GLY A 184 9.75 -21.53 6.10
N SER A 185 9.00 -20.77 6.89
CA SER A 185 8.07 -21.33 7.88
C SER A 185 6.76 -21.83 7.29
N ASN A 186 6.35 -21.30 6.14
CA ASN A 186 5.15 -21.76 5.45
C ASN A 186 5.46 -23.07 4.73
N ILE A 187 4.78 -24.15 5.15
CA ILE A 187 5.01 -25.51 4.61
C ILE A 187 4.66 -25.65 3.11
N HIS A 188 3.90 -24.71 2.56
CA HIS A 188 3.57 -24.67 1.14
C HIS A 188 4.54 -23.82 0.32
N LEU A 189 5.36 -22.98 0.96
CA LEU A 189 6.37 -22.17 0.28
C LEU A 189 7.69 -22.96 0.21
N GLY A 190 7.91 -23.63 -0.93
CA GLY A 190 9.19 -24.26 -1.29
C GLY A 190 10.13 -23.34 -2.07
N GLY A 191 9.63 -22.18 -2.50
CA GLY A 191 10.34 -21.24 -3.36
C GLY A 191 9.36 -20.43 -4.22
N PRO A 192 9.87 -19.50 -5.05
CA PRO A 192 9.07 -18.71 -5.99
C PRO A 192 8.12 -19.53 -6.88
N GLU A 193 8.44 -20.79 -7.16
CA GLU A 193 7.65 -21.73 -7.96
C GLU A 193 6.39 -22.27 -7.25
N THR A 194 6.26 -22.07 -5.94
CA THR A 194 5.15 -22.62 -5.14
C THR A 194 4.02 -21.62 -4.90
N ILE A 195 3.22 -21.37 -5.94
CA ILE A 195 2.16 -20.35 -5.93
C ILE A 195 1.09 -20.56 -4.83
N THR A 196 0.87 -21.81 -4.40
CA THR A 196 -0.20 -22.16 -3.44
C THR A 196 0.02 -21.58 -2.04
N GLY A 197 1.26 -21.44 -1.59
CA GLY A 197 1.57 -20.89 -0.26
C GLY A 197 1.39 -19.38 -0.14
N TYR A 198 1.31 -18.67 -1.28
CA TYR A 198 1.11 -17.21 -1.28
C TYR A 198 -0.36 -16.81 -1.11
N PHE A 199 -1.32 -17.66 -1.51
CA PHE A 199 -2.75 -17.34 -1.41
C PHE A 199 -3.27 -17.43 0.03
N GLY A 200 -3.81 -16.31 0.53
CA GLY A 200 -4.50 -16.24 1.82
C GLY A 200 -3.66 -16.61 3.04
N GLY A 201 -2.34 -16.75 2.90
CA GLY A 201 -1.42 -17.23 3.96
C GLY A 201 -1.55 -18.72 4.27
N VAL A 202 -2.09 -19.52 3.34
CA VAL A 202 -2.23 -20.98 3.53
C VAL A 202 -0.85 -21.60 3.79
N GLY A 203 -0.75 -22.36 4.90
CA GLY A 203 0.46 -23.07 5.34
C GLY A 203 1.32 -22.32 6.36
N GLN A 204 0.97 -21.07 6.72
CA GLN A 204 1.60 -20.38 7.83
C GLN A 204 1.26 -21.07 9.17
N PRO A 205 2.26 -21.28 10.05
CA PRO A 205 2.00 -21.79 11.40
C PRO A 205 1.12 -20.84 12.23
N ASN A 206 0.36 -21.40 13.17
CA ASN A 206 -0.64 -20.65 13.96
C ASN A 206 -0.03 -19.43 14.69
N GLU A 207 1.21 -19.55 15.18
CA GLU A 207 1.90 -18.49 15.91
C GLU A 207 2.29 -17.29 15.05
N TYR A 208 2.29 -17.39 13.73
CA TYR A 208 2.68 -16.28 12.84
C TYR A 208 1.73 -15.10 12.92
N ALA A 209 0.45 -15.33 13.22
CA ALA A 209 -0.49 -14.23 13.44
C ALA A 209 -0.07 -13.36 14.64
N LEU A 210 0.42 -13.99 15.71
CA LEU A 210 0.90 -13.29 16.90
C LEU A 210 2.30 -12.69 16.69
N LYS A 211 3.20 -13.38 15.97
CA LYS A 211 4.48 -12.81 15.55
C LYS A 211 4.29 -11.56 14.69
N TRP A 212 3.27 -11.53 13.84
CA TRP A 212 2.92 -10.36 13.04
C TRP A 212 2.53 -9.15 13.89
N VAL A 213 1.77 -9.37 14.97
CA VAL A 213 1.44 -8.29 15.93
C VAL A 213 2.70 -7.78 16.63
N ASP A 214 3.55 -8.69 17.11
CA ASP A 214 4.81 -8.35 17.78
C ASP A 214 5.74 -7.58 16.84
N GLU A 215 5.94 -8.07 15.62
CA GLU A 215 6.76 -7.42 14.59
C GLU A 215 6.22 -6.04 14.21
N PHE A 216 4.90 -5.90 14.02
CA PHE A 216 4.29 -4.61 13.75
C PHE A 216 4.57 -3.62 14.90
N LEU A 217 4.29 -4.01 16.14
CA LEU A 217 4.48 -3.13 17.30
C LEU A 217 5.94 -2.73 17.47
N TYR A 218 6.89 -3.62 17.18
CA TYR A 218 8.31 -3.29 17.14
C TYR A 218 8.61 -2.17 16.13
N TYR A 219 8.25 -2.34 14.85
CA TYR A 219 8.57 -1.32 13.82
C TYR A 219 7.76 -0.04 14.00
N TYR A 220 6.51 -0.14 14.45
CA TYR A 220 5.67 1.01 14.75
C TYR A 220 6.27 1.85 15.89
N THR A 221 6.67 1.23 17.00
CA THR A 221 7.23 1.97 18.15
C THR A 221 8.68 2.39 17.98
N THR A 222 9.46 1.71 17.14
CA THR A 222 10.90 1.98 16.95
C THR A 222 11.19 2.94 15.80
N TYR A 223 10.36 2.91 14.74
CA TYR A 223 10.59 3.68 13.51
C TYR A 223 9.37 4.47 13.04
N GLY A 224 8.22 4.33 13.71
CA GLY A 224 6.98 5.01 13.30
C GLY A 224 6.32 4.40 12.07
N ILE A 225 6.61 3.14 11.72
CA ILE A 225 6.02 2.46 10.56
C ILE A 225 4.54 2.20 10.82
N ARG A 226 3.67 2.99 10.18
CA ARG A 226 2.23 2.99 10.45
C ARG A 226 1.42 2.06 9.54
N GLN A 227 1.76 1.98 8.26
CA GLN A 227 0.99 1.20 7.28
C GLN A 227 1.72 -0.09 6.92
N VAL A 228 1.05 -1.22 7.09
CA VAL A 228 1.60 -2.54 6.74
C VAL A 228 0.71 -3.32 5.76
N LEU A 229 1.33 -4.19 4.96
CA LEU A 229 0.63 -5.12 4.07
C LEU A 229 0.11 -6.32 4.87
N ASN A 230 -1.13 -6.71 4.58
CA ASN A 230 -1.82 -7.80 5.23
C ASN A 230 -2.30 -8.84 4.20
N LEU A 231 -2.12 -10.13 4.49
CA LEU A 231 -2.25 -11.20 3.48
C LEU A 231 -3.08 -12.42 3.91
N ASN A 232 -3.51 -12.49 5.18
CA ASN A 232 -4.37 -13.57 5.66
C ASN A 232 -5.46 -13.02 6.60
N SER A 233 -6.55 -13.76 6.74
CA SER A 233 -7.72 -13.33 7.53
C SER A 233 -7.44 -13.18 9.03
N GLY A 234 -6.51 -13.96 9.58
CA GLY A 234 -6.13 -13.89 10.99
C GLY A 234 -5.43 -12.58 11.32
N THR A 235 -4.41 -12.21 10.56
CA THR A 235 -3.69 -10.93 10.74
C THR A 235 -4.56 -9.74 10.35
N ILE A 236 -5.52 -9.88 9.42
CA ILE A 236 -6.55 -8.85 9.17
C ILE A 236 -7.40 -8.61 10.42
N LEU A 237 -7.89 -9.67 11.08
CA LEU A 237 -8.63 -9.54 12.34
C LEU A 237 -7.77 -8.90 13.43
N LEU A 238 -6.52 -9.34 13.61
CA LEU A 238 -5.63 -8.78 14.61
C LEU A 238 -5.33 -7.29 14.36
N GLY A 239 -5.20 -6.88 13.10
CA GLY A 239 -5.12 -5.46 12.74
C GLY A 239 -6.36 -4.67 13.14
N TYR A 240 -7.56 -5.22 12.94
CA TYR A 240 -8.80 -4.62 13.42
C TYR A 240 -8.86 -4.52 14.94
N LEU A 241 -8.43 -5.55 15.67
CA LEU A 241 -8.39 -5.55 17.13
C LEU A 241 -7.39 -4.53 17.68
N LEU A 242 -6.19 -4.42 17.11
CA LEU A 242 -5.20 -3.39 17.49
C LEU A 242 -5.77 -1.98 17.34
N HIS A 243 -6.41 -1.71 16.19
CA HIS A 243 -7.06 -0.42 15.97
C HIS A 243 -8.15 -0.16 16.99
N ARG A 244 -9.00 -1.16 17.25
CA ARG A 244 -10.10 -1.05 18.21
C ARG A 244 -9.60 -0.80 19.64
N LEU A 245 -8.47 -1.38 20.03
CA LEU A 245 -7.82 -1.13 21.32
C LEU A 245 -7.29 0.31 21.46
N GLY A 246 -7.01 0.99 20.34
CA GLY A 246 -6.52 2.37 20.33
C GLY A 246 -5.13 2.55 19.74
N VAL A 247 -4.49 1.51 19.19
CA VAL A 247 -3.22 1.65 18.45
C VAL A 247 -3.52 2.21 17.06
N ASP A 248 -2.82 3.26 16.62
CA ASP A 248 -3.07 3.94 15.33
C ASP A 248 -2.45 3.19 14.13
N ILE A 249 -2.62 1.87 14.12
CA ILE A 249 -2.25 1.00 13.00
C ILE A 249 -3.08 1.33 11.77
N GLU A 250 -2.43 1.23 10.61
CA GLU A 250 -3.09 1.16 9.32
C GLU A 250 -2.58 -0.06 8.56
N PHE A 251 -3.42 -0.67 7.75
CA PHE A 251 -3.00 -1.74 6.86
C PHE A 251 -3.71 -1.69 5.52
N LYS A 252 -3.06 -2.26 4.51
CA LYS A 252 -3.70 -2.59 3.24
C LYS A 252 -3.77 -4.10 3.06
N ILE A 253 -4.78 -4.53 2.32
CA ILE A 253 -4.97 -5.94 1.99
C ILE A 253 -4.24 -6.27 0.69
N SER A 254 -3.51 -7.39 0.67
CA SER A 254 -2.80 -7.92 -0.49
C SER A 254 -3.75 -8.49 -1.55
N VAL A 255 -3.31 -8.47 -2.80
CA VAL A 255 -3.97 -9.17 -3.91
C VAL A 255 -4.18 -10.65 -3.60
N TYR A 256 -3.23 -11.26 -2.88
CA TYR A 256 -3.24 -12.67 -2.52
C TYR A 256 -4.33 -13.06 -1.50
N VAL A 257 -5.03 -12.10 -0.88
CA VAL A 257 -6.22 -12.41 -0.05
C VAL A 257 -7.39 -12.90 -0.91
N GLY A 258 -7.42 -12.59 -2.21
CA GLY A 258 -8.45 -13.11 -3.12
C GLY A 258 -9.78 -12.36 -3.05
N ASN A 259 -9.74 -11.02 -2.97
CA ASN A 259 -10.95 -10.20 -3.10
C ASN A 259 -11.40 -10.13 -4.57
N ASP A 260 -12.04 -11.20 -5.04
CA ASP A 260 -12.40 -11.42 -6.45
C ASP A 260 -13.78 -10.88 -6.85
N ASN A 261 -14.65 -10.55 -5.88
CA ASN A 261 -16.04 -10.18 -6.14
C ASN A 261 -16.62 -9.27 -5.03
N PRO A 262 -17.77 -8.61 -5.28
CA PRO A 262 -18.38 -7.70 -4.30
C PRO A 262 -18.79 -8.36 -2.97
N TYR A 263 -19.02 -9.67 -2.94
CA TYR A 263 -19.41 -10.38 -1.72
C TYR A 263 -18.21 -10.64 -0.81
N ALA A 264 -17.05 -10.99 -1.39
CA ALA A 264 -15.79 -11.05 -0.64
C ALA A 264 -15.47 -9.68 -0.04
N ALA A 265 -15.57 -8.62 -0.85
CA ALA A 265 -15.36 -7.25 -0.37
C ALA A 265 -16.39 -6.82 0.69
N LEU A 266 -17.67 -7.18 0.53
CA LEU A 266 -18.70 -6.94 1.55
C LEU A 266 -18.32 -7.58 2.89
N TRP A 267 -17.89 -8.84 2.88
CA TRP A 267 -17.47 -9.54 4.10
C TRP A 267 -16.30 -8.83 4.79
N THR A 268 -15.27 -8.44 4.03
CA THR A 268 -14.13 -7.68 4.57
C THR A 268 -14.55 -6.34 5.15
N LEU A 269 -15.44 -5.59 4.47
CA LEU A 269 -15.92 -4.29 4.93
C LEU A 269 -16.86 -4.41 6.14
N ILE A 270 -17.62 -5.49 6.28
CA ILE A 270 -18.40 -5.78 7.50
C ILE A 270 -17.46 -5.96 8.69
N GLY A 271 -16.36 -6.73 8.53
CA GLY A 271 -15.33 -6.87 9.56
C GLY A 271 -14.73 -5.53 9.97
N ALA A 272 -14.33 -4.71 8.99
CA ALA A 272 -13.86 -3.34 9.25
C ALA A 272 -14.89 -2.50 10.02
N LYS A 273 -16.19 -2.63 9.69
CA LYS A 273 -17.25 -1.88 10.36
C LYS A 273 -17.45 -2.32 11.81
N LEU A 274 -17.45 -3.62 12.06
CA LEU A 274 -17.64 -4.19 13.40
C LEU A 274 -16.59 -3.66 14.39
N PHE A 275 -15.36 -3.45 13.94
CA PHE A 275 -14.23 -3.02 14.76
C PHE A 275 -13.81 -1.56 14.56
N SER A 276 -14.62 -0.77 13.83
CA SER A 276 -14.37 0.66 13.68
C SER A 276 -14.40 1.40 15.04
N ARG A 277 -13.67 2.52 15.12
CA ARG A 277 -13.71 3.40 16.31
C ARG A 277 -14.97 4.25 16.30
N SER A 278 -15.23 4.93 17.42
CA SER A 278 -16.39 5.83 17.58
C SER A 278 -16.38 7.02 16.61
N ASP A 279 -15.21 7.43 16.14
CA ASP A 279 -15.04 8.43 15.08
C ASP A 279 -15.31 7.89 13.67
N GLY A 280 -15.63 6.60 13.54
CA GLY A 280 -15.90 5.92 12.27
C GLY A 280 -14.65 5.41 11.54
N SER A 281 -13.45 5.68 12.06
CA SER A 281 -12.20 5.25 11.43
C SER A 281 -12.01 3.73 11.46
N THR A 282 -11.28 3.22 10.47
CA THR A 282 -10.88 1.82 10.31
C THR A 282 -9.39 1.76 10.00
N PRO A 283 -8.66 0.71 10.41
CA PRO A 283 -7.26 0.56 10.03
C PRO A 283 -7.10 0.11 8.57
N LEU A 284 -8.17 -0.37 7.92
CA LEU A 284 -8.12 -0.75 6.51
C LEU A 284 -8.08 0.51 5.64
N VAL A 285 -6.89 0.89 5.19
CA VAL A 285 -6.67 2.10 4.37
C VAL A 285 -6.42 1.81 2.89
N GLY A 286 -6.13 0.56 2.54
CA GLY A 286 -5.93 0.11 1.17
C GLY A 286 -6.56 -1.25 0.90
N PHE A 287 -7.31 -1.35 -0.18
CA PHE A 287 -8.02 -2.56 -0.58
C PHE A 287 -7.56 -2.94 -1.99
N ASN A 288 -6.62 -3.88 -2.10
CA ASN A 288 -6.28 -4.43 -3.40
C ASN A 288 -7.38 -5.35 -3.88
N TRP A 289 -7.74 -5.15 -5.14
CA TRP A 289 -8.53 -6.10 -5.89
C TRP A 289 -7.64 -7.19 -6.46
N SER A 290 -8.22 -8.38 -6.60
CA SER A 290 -7.67 -9.40 -7.49
C SER A 290 -7.59 -8.88 -8.93
N ASN A 291 -6.59 -9.33 -9.69
CA ASN A 291 -6.40 -8.91 -11.08
C ASN A 291 -7.56 -9.32 -12.00
N SER A 292 -8.46 -10.21 -11.56
CA SER A 292 -9.62 -10.70 -12.31
C SER A 292 -10.87 -9.80 -12.24
N VAL A 293 -10.96 -8.90 -11.26
CA VAL A 293 -12.16 -8.06 -11.10
C VAL A 293 -12.31 -7.12 -12.28
N ASN A 294 -13.53 -6.66 -12.58
CA ASN A 294 -13.82 -5.64 -13.59
C ASN A 294 -14.38 -4.35 -12.96
N ASN A 295 -14.63 -3.31 -13.77
CA ASN A 295 -15.23 -2.05 -13.32
C ASN A 295 -16.55 -2.23 -12.56
N GLN A 296 -17.42 -3.15 -13.01
CA GLN A 296 -18.71 -3.40 -12.35
C GLN A 296 -18.53 -3.90 -10.91
N THR A 297 -17.58 -4.81 -10.67
CA THR A 297 -17.26 -5.28 -9.32
C THR A 297 -16.84 -4.13 -8.41
N ILE A 298 -15.99 -3.22 -8.90
CA ILE A 298 -15.51 -2.08 -8.13
C ILE A 298 -16.64 -1.07 -7.89
N GLU A 299 -17.45 -0.76 -8.90
CA GLU A 299 -18.61 0.15 -8.79
C GLU A 299 -19.65 -0.37 -7.78
N LEU A 300 -19.99 -1.67 -7.82
CA LEU A 300 -20.92 -2.28 -6.87
C LEU A 300 -20.37 -2.23 -5.44
N THR A 301 -19.08 -2.48 -5.27
CA THR A 301 -18.46 -2.40 -3.94
C THR A 301 -18.34 -0.96 -3.46
N ALA A 302 -18.13 0.01 -4.35
CA ALA A 302 -18.11 1.43 -3.98
C ALA A 302 -19.43 1.85 -3.33
N GLN A 303 -20.57 1.32 -3.79
CA GLN A 303 -21.87 1.54 -3.16
C GLN A 303 -21.92 0.99 -1.73
N ILE A 304 -21.36 -0.20 -1.50
CA ILE A 304 -21.28 -0.83 -0.18
C ILE A 304 -20.37 -0.01 0.75
N ARG A 305 -19.16 0.32 0.28
CA ARG A 305 -18.18 1.16 0.99
C ARG A 305 -18.80 2.48 1.40
N LYS A 306 -19.55 3.14 0.51
CA LYS A 306 -20.27 4.38 0.80
C LYS A 306 -21.35 4.18 1.85
N LYS A 307 -22.19 3.14 1.75
CA LYS A 307 -23.23 2.82 2.75
C LYS A 307 -22.68 2.52 4.15
N LEU A 308 -21.43 2.06 4.23
CA LEU A 308 -20.73 1.81 5.49
C LEU A 308 -19.96 3.05 6.03
N ASN A 309 -20.01 4.18 5.31
CA ASN A 309 -19.26 5.42 5.57
C ASN A 309 -17.74 5.23 5.53
N PHE A 310 -17.25 4.44 4.57
CA PHE A 310 -15.83 4.15 4.38
C PHE A 310 -15.23 4.77 3.11
N GLU A 311 -15.96 5.63 2.40
CA GLU A 311 -15.51 6.21 1.12
C GLU A 311 -14.18 6.98 1.27
N ASP A 312 -14.01 7.72 2.36
CA ASP A 312 -12.79 8.52 2.61
C ASP A 312 -11.68 7.74 3.33
N PHE A 313 -11.98 6.56 3.90
CA PHE A 313 -11.03 5.75 4.68
C PHE A 313 -10.41 4.62 3.85
N VAL A 314 -11.24 3.86 3.12
CA VAL A 314 -10.79 2.65 2.41
C VAL A 314 -10.54 2.98 0.95
N ARG A 315 -9.27 3.15 0.57
CA ARG A 315 -8.89 3.36 -0.84
C ARG A 315 -8.96 2.05 -1.62
N PHE A 316 -9.63 2.08 -2.77
CA PHE A 316 -9.61 0.97 -3.71
C PHE A 316 -8.35 1.04 -4.55
N GLU A 317 -7.51 0.02 -4.48
CA GLU A 317 -6.23 -0.03 -5.20
C GLU A 317 -6.40 -0.92 -6.43
N HIS A 318 -6.38 -0.31 -7.60
CA HIS A 318 -6.66 -0.95 -8.89
C HIS A 318 -5.35 -1.18 -9.65
N HIS A 319 -5.02 -2.44 -9.93
CA HIS A 319 -3.85 -2.80 -10.74
C HIS A 319 -4.06 -2.35 -12.20
N ILE A 320 -3.22 -1.44 -12.66
CA ILE A 320 -3.25 -0.89 -14.02
C ILE A 320 -2.33 -1.69 -14.92
N THR A 321 -1.08 -1.82 -14.51
CA THR A 321 -0.07 -2.69 -15.10
C THR A 321 0.41 -3.66 -14.03
N GLU A 322 0.88 -4.81 -14.48
CA GLU A 322 1.30 -5.90 -13.62
C GLU A 322 2.67 -6.43 -14.05
N THR A 323 3.40 -7.12 -13.17
CA THR A 323 4.68 -7.72 -13.55
C THR A 323 4.51 -8.63 -14.76
N TRP A 324 5.51 -8.65 -15.64
CA TRP A 324 5.44 -9.42 -16.88
C TRP A 324 5.25 -10.92 -16.61
N LYS A 325 5.92 -11.45 -15.58
CA LYS A 325 5.91 -12.87 -15.22
C LYS A 325 5.12 -13.16 -13.93
N SER A 326 4.69 -14.41 -13.86
CA SER A 326 4.34 -15.15 -12.63
C SER A 326 3.10 -14.74 -11.83
N ILE A 327 2.31 -13.74 -12.26
CA ILE A 327 1.05 -13.36 -11.58
C ILE A 327 -0.17 -13.25 -12.48
N VAL A 328 -0.06 -12.68 -13.69
CA VAL A 328 -1.19 -12.51 -14.63
C VAL A 328 -0.83 -12.93 -16.05
N ARG A 329 -1.86 -13.12 -16.87
CA ARG A 329 -1.70 -13.28 -18.33
C ARG A 329 -1.42 -11.92 -18.96
N GLN A 330 -0.43 -11.88 -19.85
CA GLN A 330 -0.05 -10.69 -20.61
C GLN A 330 -0.69 -10.68 -22.01
N PRO A 331 -0.91 -9.50 -22.63
CA PRO A 331 -0.67 -8.16 -22.10
C PRO A 331 -1.71 -7.75 -21.04
N TYR A 332 -1.25 -7.18 -19.92
CA TYR A 332 -2.09 -6.66 -18.85
C TYR A 332 -1.92 -5.14 -18.72
N ASN A 333 -2.85 -4.38 -19.32
CA ASN A 333 -2.92 -2.93 -19.17
C ASN A 333 -4.39 -2.49 -19.08
N ARG A 334 -4.78 -1.94 -17.93
CA ARG A 334 -6.16 -1.59 -17.59
C ARG A 334 -6.39 -0.08 -17.50
N ARG A 335 -5.52 0.71 -18.13
CA ARG A 335 -5.59 2.18 -18.12
C ARG A 335 -6.91 2.72 -18.68
N ALA A 336 -7.44 2.10 -19.74
CA ALA A 336 -8.74 2.46 -20.29
C ALA A 336 -9.89 2.23 -19.29
N GLU A 337 -9.86 1.08 -18.59
CA GLU A 337 -10.85 0.76 -17.56
C GLU A 337 -10.79 1.76 -16.41
N LEU A 338 -9.59 2.15 -15.98
CA LEU A 338 -9.41 3.17 -14.95
C LEU A 338 -10.02 4.51 -15.34
N ILE A 339 -9.86 4.97 -16.58
CA ILE A 339 -10.42 6.25 -17.04
C ILE A 339 -11.95 6.26 -16.92
N GLU A 340 -12.60 5.15 -17.24
CA GLU A 340 -14.05 5.01 -17.08
C GLU A 340 -14.47 4.98 -15.61
N LEU A 341 -13.73 4.23 -14.79
CA LEU A 341 -14.01 3.99 -13.38
C LEU A 341 -13.82 5.25 -12.52
N ALA A 342 -12.73 5.99 -12.77
CA ALA A 342 -12.35 7.18 -12.02
C ALA A 342 -13.37 8.31 -12.14
N ARG A 343 -14.28 8.28 -13.13
CA ARG A 343 -15.39 9.25 -13.23
C ARG A 343 -16.54 8.97 -12.27
N LYS A 344 -16.58 7.78 -11.67
CA LYS A 344 -17.74 7.27 -10.93
C LYS A 344 -17.41 6.90 -9.50
N VAL A 345 -16.16 6.54 -9.22
CA VAL A 345 -15.74 6.01 -7.93
C VAL A 345 -14.62 6.87 -7.36
N ARG A 346 -14.88 7.49 -6.19
CA ARG A 346 -13.91 8.31 -5.45
C ARG A 346 -12.87 7.44 -4.73
N ASN A 347 -11.77 8.04 -4.30
CA ASN A 347 -10.74 7.39 -3.48
C ASN A 347 -10.24 6.06 -4.09
N ILE A 348 -9.67 6.18 -5.30
CA ILE A 348 -9.02 5.10 -6.05
C ILE A 348 -7.52 5.38 -6.14
N SER A 349 -6.75 4.30 -6.12
CA SER A 349 -5.35 4.27 -6.48
C SER A 349 -5.15 3.58 -7.83
N ALA A 350 -4.37 4.19 -8.71
CA ALA A 350 -3.84 3.56 -9.92
C ALA A 350 -2.49 2.92 -9.59
N LYS A 351 -2.51 1.61 -9.38
CA LYS A 351 -1.38 0.84 -8.88
C LYS A 351 -0.62 0.17 -10.02
N HIS A 352 0.69 0.33 -10.04
CA HIS A 352 1.57 -0.23 -11.05
C HIS A 352 2.55 -1.20 -10.40
N GLU A 353 2.49 -2.46 -10.81
CA GLU A 353 3.42 -3.51 -10.37
C GLU A 353 4.49 -3.80 -11.43
N GLY A 354 4.24 -3.50 -12.70
CA GLY A 354 5.19 -3.60 -13.81
C GLY A 354 5.15 -2.40 -14.75
N GLY A 355 6.03 -2.40 -15.76
CA GLY A 355 6.02 -1.45 -16.86
C GLY A 355 4.86 -1.68 -17.84
N ASP A 356 4.82 -0.88 -18.91
CA ASP A 356 3.84 -1.10 -19.98
C ASP A 356 4.20 -2.38 -20.78
N PRO A 357 3.22 -3.22 -21.17
CA PRO A 357 3.46 -4.51 -21.82
C PRO A 357 4.39 -4.48 -23.04
N GLU A 358 4.28 -3.44 -23.86
CA GLU A 358 5.10 -3.27 -25.07
C GLU A 358 6.56 -2.92 -24.78
N VAL A 359 6.87 -2.44 -23.58
CA VAL A 359 8.24 -2.23 -23.10
C VAL A 359 8.76 -3.51 -22.46
N GLU A 360 7.98 -4.10 -21.54
CA GLU A 360 8.33 -5.30 -20.79
C GLU A 360 8.73 -6.46 -21.70
N ILE A 361 7.99 -6.71 -22.79
CA ILE A 361 8.28 -7.82 -23.72
C ILE A 361 9.66 -7.70 -24.40
N THR A 362 10.24 -6.49 -24.43
CA THR A 362 11.54 -6.22 -25.06
C THR A 362 12.70 -6.33 -24.09
N ARG A 363 12.44 -6.44 -22.79
CA ARG A 363 13.48 -6.52 -21.76
C ARG A 363 14.13 -7.89 -21.77
N GLU A 364 15.46 -7.89 -21.65
CA GLU A 364 16.24 -9.11 -21.43
C GLU A 364 15.82 -9.78 -20.11
N HIS A 365 15.66 -8.97 -19.07
CA HIS A 365 15.11 -9.34 -17.78
C HIS A 365 13.79 -8.57 -17.56
N PRO A 366 12.65 -9.10 -18.02
CA PRO A 366 11.35 -8.47 -17.79
C PRO A 366 10.92 -8.66 -16.33
N SER A 367 10.07 -7.77 -15.82
CA SER A 367 9.68 -7.80 -14.41
C SER A 367 9.02 -9.12 -13.99
N ASP A 368 9.36 -9.61 -12.81
CA ASP A 368 8.76 -10.78 -12.19
C ASP A 368 8.31 -10.45 -10.76
N ILE A 369 7.08 -10.82 -10.38
CA ILE A 369 6.59 -10.66 -9.00
C ILE A 369 7.49 -11.43 -8.02
N LEU A 370 8.13 -12.48 -8.50
CA LEU A 370 9.00 -13.34 -7.71
C LEU A 370 10.29 -12.63 -7.27
N ASP A 371 10.73 -11.59 -7.99
CA ASP A 371 11.89 -10.79 -7.60
C ASP A 371 11.70 -10.04 -6.28
N TYR A 372 10.45 -9.86 -5.85
CA TYR A 372 10.14 -9.15 -4.61
C TYR A 372 10.56 -9.93 -3.36
N PHE A 373 10.78 -11.24 -3.48
CA PHE A 373 11.14 -12.13 -2.39
C PHE A 373 12.64 -12.43 -2.33
N ARG A 374 13.41 -11.94 -3.31
CA ARG A 374 14.85 -12.13 -3.41
C ARG A 374 15.59 -11.29 -2.38
N ASP A 375 16.70 -11.83 -1.89
CA ASP A 375 17.62 -11.12 -1.01
C ASP A 375 18.46 -10.12 -1.83
N LYS A 376 18.75 -8.94 -1.28
CA LYS A 376 19.57 -7.92 -1.95
C LYS A 376 20.94 -8.47 -2.32
N ALA A 377 21.55 -9.24 -1.42
CA ALA A 377 22.85 -9.87 -1.66
C ALA A 377 22.82 -10.83 -2.86
N GLU A 378 21.73 -11.59 -2.99
CA GLU A 378 21.53 -12.53 -4.10
C GLU A 378 21.33 -11.77 -5.42
N VAL A 379 20.45 -10.76 -5.45
CA VAL A 379 20.25 -9.84 -6.60
C VAL A 379 21.55 -9.22 -7.08
N ILE A 380 22.41 -8.77 -6.16
CA ILE A 380 23.70 -8.17 -6.53
C ILE A 380 24.64 -9.24 -7.09
N SER A 381 24.73 -10.40 -6.45
CA SER A 381 25.65 -11.47 -6.85
C SER A 381 25.27 -12.15 -8.16
N SER A 382 23.98 -12.17 -8.52
CA SER A 382 23.50 -12.69 -9.80
C SER A 382 23.71 -11.72 -10.96
N GLY A 383 24.00 -10.44 -10.68
CA GLY A 383 24.12 -9.38 -11.68
C GLY A 383 22.78 -8.74 -12.08
N ASP A 384 21.69 -9.02 -11.36
CA ASP A 384 20.35 -8.52 -11.71
C ASP A 384 20.04 -7.11 -11.17
N TRP A 385 20.96 -6.50 -10.41
CA TRP A 385 20.73 -5.20 -9.78
C TRP A 385 20.28 -4.11 -10.77
N ASP A 386 21.00 -3.96 -11.89
CA ASP A 386 20.68 -2.94 -12.89
C ASP A 386 19.42 -3.29 -13.70
N HIS A 387 19.15 -4.59 -13.88
CA HIS A 387 17.93 -5.07 -14.51
C HIS A 387 16.68 -4.73 -13.68
N LEU A 388 16.72 -4.98 -12.37
CA LEU A 388 15.60 -4.65 -11.48
C LEU A 388 15.41 -3.14 -11.32
N LEU A 389 16.50 -2.36 -11.31
CA LEU A 389 16.40 -0.90 -11.39
C LEU A 389 15.71 -0.46 -12.69
N LEU A 390 16.08 -1.04 -13.85
CA LEU A 390 15.42 -0.75 -15.11
C LEU A 390 13.93 -1.10 -15.09
N ASN A 391 13.55 -2.26 -14.53
CA ASN A 391 12.14 -2.62 -14.37
C ASN A 391 11.40 -1.61 -13.47
N TYR A 392 12.04 -1.11 -12.41
CA TYR A 392 11.48 -0.08 -11.55
C TYR A 392 11.28 1.26 -12.30
N LEU A 393 12.23 1.65 -13.15
CA LEU A 393 12.10 2.84 -13.99
C LEU A 393 10.99 2.70 -15.03
N ASP A 394 10.82 1.52 -15.63
CA ASP A 394 9.72 1.23 -16.57
C ASP A 394 8.35 1.32 -15.90
N LYS A 395 8.25 0.85 -14.66
CA LYS A 395 7.05 0.98 -13.82
C LYS A 395 6.73 2.44 -13.49
N PHE A 396 7.76 3.26 -13.25
CA PHE A 396 7.60 4.70 -13.09
C PHE A 396 7.13 5.39 -14.38
N ASP A 397 7.62 4.96 -15.54
CA ASP A 397 7.14 5.44 -16.84
C ASP A 397 5.68 5.04 -17.09
N ALA A 398 5.30 3.80 -16.80
CA ALA A 398 3.91 3.33 -16.88
C ALA A 398 2.98 4.15 -15.96
N THR A 399 3.44 4.46 -14.74
CA THR A 399 2.72 5.33 -13.79
C THR A 399 2.47 6.72 -14.38
N ASN A 400 3.48 7.31 -15.04
CA ASN A 400 3.36 8.63 -15.66
C ASN A 400 2.51 8.64 -16.93
N ARG A 401 2.53 7.57 -17.73
CA ARG A 401 1.58 7.40 -18.85
C ARG A 401 0.14 7.30 -18.37
N THR A 402 -0.09 6.67 -17.21
CA THR A 402 -1.40 6.67 -16.57
C THR A 402 -1.80 8.07 -16.10
N ALA A 403 -0.89 8.83 -15.49
CA ALA A 403 -1.14 10.22 -15.10
C ALA A 403 -1.48 11.12 -16.29
N GLN A 404 -0.77 10.94 -17.41
CA GLN A 404 -1.05 11.64 -18.67
C GLN A 404 -2.46 11.29 -19.18
N ALA A 405 -2.79 10.00 -19.28
CA ALA A 405 -4.10 9.56 -19.80
C ALA A 405 -5.28 10.05 -18.94
N LEU A 406 -5.12 10.10 -17.61
CA LEU A 406 -6.09 10.70 -16.70
C LEU A 406 -6.26 12.20 -16.98
N THR A 407 -5.14 12.92 -17.11
CA THR A 407 -5.12 14.36 -17.40
C THR A 407 -5.79 14.68 -18.73
N GLU A 408 -5.48 13.93 -19.78
CA GLU A 408 -6.11 14.06 -21.11
C GLU A 408 -7.63 13.90 -21.07
N ASN A 409 -8.13 13.16 -20.07
CA ASN A 409 -9.55 12.87 -19.88
C ASN A 409 -10.22 13.75 -18.81
N GLY A 410 -9.56 14.83 -18.36
CA GLY A 410 -10.10 15.78 -17.37
C GLY A 410 -10.19 15.20 -15.95
N LEU A 411 -9.41 14.17 -15.64
CA LEU A 411 -9.34 13.55 -14.32
C LEU A 411 -8.11 14.03 -13.57
N SER A 412 -8.27 14.31 -12.29
CA SER A 412 -7.16 14.76 -11.42
C SER A 412 -6.35 13.59 -10.90
N VAL A 413 -5.10 13.89 -10.53
CA VAL A 413 -4.17 12.91 -9.96
C VAL A 413 -3.67 13.40 -8.60
N ILE A 414 -3.42 12.45 -7.70
CA ILE A 414 -2.72 12.68 -6.43
C ILE A 414 -1.31 12.12 -6.58
N ALA A 415 -0.36 13.03 -6.77
CA ALA A 415 1.08 12.80 -6.80
C ALA A 415 1.69 13.10 -5.41
N ALA A 416 3.01 12.99 -5.26
CA ALA A 416 3.73 13.37 -4.04
C ALA A 416 3.45 14.86 -3.68
N GLN A 417 2.66 15.08 -2.62
CA GLN A 417 1.96 16.36 -2.43
C GLN A 417 2.87 17.52 -2.04
N HIS A 418 4.04 17.25 -1.46
CA HIS A 418 5.01 18.29 -1.14
C HIS A 418 5.87 18.67 -2.35
N LEU A 419 5.95 17.81 -3.37
CA LEU A 419 6.71 18.09 -4.60
C LEU A 419 5.85 18.76 -5.67
N HIS A 420 4.60 18.32 -5.81
CA HIS A 420 3.69 18.76 -6.88
C HIS A 420 2.54 19.59 -6.32
N TYR A 421 2.81 20.88 -6.12
CA TYR A 421 1.84 21.84 -5.60
C TYR A 421 0.83 22.29 -6.67
N TYR A 422 -0.33 22.74 -6.21
CA TYR A 422 -1.32 23.45 -7.03
C TYR A 422 -1.05 24.96 -6.93
N GLU A 423 -0.65 25.59 -8.03
CA GLU A 423 -0.59 27.06 -8.24
C GLU A 423 -1.43 27.43 -9.46
#